data_AF-A0A3P7NBQ3-F1
#
_entry.id   AF-A0A3P7NBQ3-F1
#
_cell.length_a   1.000
_cell.length_b   1.000
_cell.length_c   1.000
_cell.angle_alpha   90.00
_cell.angle_beta   90.00
_cell.angle_gamma   90.00
#
_symmetry.space_group_name_H-M   'P 1'
#
loop_
_entity.id
_entity.type
_entity.pdbx_description
1 polymer ?
#
loop_
_entity_poly.entity_id
_entity_poly.type
_entity_poly.pdbx_seq_one_letter_code
_entity_poly.pdbx_strand_id
1 'polypeptide(L)'
;MAVLFPKKVPAFSRALGEVDDAFDEEPSFLNNIHTSLSFEELQNVPEMINNVIIGIGDICCEFLTCHCQCANMSKVKIIKFTPPESPVVECTAFLCESSIIVWLCHTKEDDNVFGLSNLVESLLSSFSVNEHCAFYIFSSEYSHRSQFPSFAPKLRSPFVRKLHTSRFECRHVDQNIPMLEQPNVISGFAGELLSRLTYRRYAGCLYILFYDASFPLSNAAIFSAIGHCVISLPGLKHLQPPDSSRFLESGRANMSHGQLYI
;
A
#
# COMPACT_ATOMS: atom_id res chain seq x y z
N MET A 1 -2.23 -36.43 -20.33
CA MET A 1 -2.28 -35.75 -21.65
C MET A 1 -2.43 -34.26 -21.36
N ALA A 2 -1.39 -33.47 -21.57
CA ALA A 2 -1.36 -32.05 -21.23
C ALA A 2 -1.99 -31.23 -22.36
N VAL A 3 -2.99 -30.41 -22.03
CA VAL A 3 -3.56 -29.44 -22.96
C VAL A 3 -2.98 -28.07 -22.65
N LEU A 4 -2.13 -27.61 -23.57
CA LEU A 4 -1.52 -26.29 -23.63
C LEU A 4 -2.58 -25.22 -23.94
N PHE A 5 -2.62 -24.16 -23.11
CA PHE A 5 -3.24 -22.84 -23.29
C PHE A 5 -4.69 -22.76 -23.82
N PRO A 6 -5.68 -22.30 -23.03
CA PRO A 6 -6.89 -21.74 -23.60
C PRO A 6 -6.69 -20.25 -23.92
N LYS A 7 -6.71 -19.96 -25.23
CA LYS A 7 -7.08 -18.70 -25.92
C LYS A 7 -6.19 -17.46 -25.72
N LYS A 8 -5.47 -17.12 -26.80
CA LYS A 8 -4.88 -15.80 -27.08
C LYS A 8 -5.90 -14.68 -26.79
N VAL A 9 -5.60 -13.81 -25.83
CA VAL A 9 -6.21 -12.48 -25.75
C VAL A 9 -5.61 -11.66 -26.91
N PRO A 10 -6.40 -10.96 -27.74
CA PRO A 10 -5.84 -10.09 -28.77
C PRO A 10 -5.03 -8.97 -28.13
N ALA A 11 -3.81 -8.77 -28.60
CA ALA A 11 -3.04 -7.58 -28.27
C ALA A 11 -3.69 -6.39 -28.99
N PHE A 12 -4.49 -5.60 -28.27
CA PHE A 12 -4.96 -4.32 -28.80
C PHE A 12 -3.82 -3.31 -28.67
N SER A 13 -3.10 -3.10 -29.77
CA SER A 13 -2.23 -1.95 -29.95
C SER A 13 -3.10 -0.76 -30.35
N ARG A 14 -3.09 0.32 -29.56
CA ARG A 14 -3.65 1.63 -29.96
C ARG A 14 -2.89 2.28 -31.14
N ALA A 15 -1.89 1.62 -31.71
CA ALA A 15 -0.97 2.21 -32.67
C ALA A 15 -1.27 1.91 -34.16
N LEU A 16 -2.46 1.42 -34.51
CA LEU A 16 -2.87 1.25 -35.90
C LEU A 16 -4.22 1.94 -36.11
N GLY A 17 -4.16 3.11 -36.73
CA GLY A 17 -5.23 4.09 -36.77
C GLY A 17 -6.48 3.70 -37.56
N GLU A 18 -7.60 4.24 -37.07
CA GLU A 18 -8.72 4.64 -37.91
C GLU A 18 -9.00 6.12 -37.59
N VAL A 19 -8.59 6.95 -38.54
CA VAL A 19 -9.12 8.28 -38.90
C VAL A 19 -9.23 9.36 -37.81
N ASP A 20 -8.36 10.37 -37.94
CA ASP A 20 -8.54 11.74 -37.44
C ASP A 20 -9.85 12.34 -37.99
N ASP A 21 -10.95 12.15 -37.27
CA ASP A 21 -12.16 12.95 -37.43
C ASP A 21 -12.43 13.70 -36.12
N ALA A 22 -11.79 14.86 -36.02
CA ALA A 22 -12.27 16.08 -35.38
C ALA A 22 -13.17 15.91 -34.13
N PHE A 23 -12.55 15.63 -32.98
CA PHE A 23 -13.03 16.13 -31.69
C PHE A 23 -11.81 16.45 -30.80
N ASP A 24 -11.11 17.53 -31.14
CA ASP A 24 -10.28 18.31 -30.19
C ASP A 24 -11.19 19.09 -29.21
N GLU A 25 -12.22 18.43 -28.68
CA GLU A 25 -12.85 18.85 -27.44
C GLU A 25 -12.29 17.91 -26.37
N GLU A 26 -11.28 18.40 -25.64
CA GLU A 26 -10.97 17.81 -24.34
C GLU A 26 -12.32 17.61 -23.61
N PRO A 27 -12.64 16.39 -23.17
CA PRO A 27 -13.89 16.15 -22.48
C PRO A 27 -14.00 17.12 -21.31
N SER A 28 -14.93 18.08 -21.41
CA SER A 28 -15.21 19.11 -20.40
C SER A 28 -15.56 18.55 -19.01
N PHE A 29 -15.76 17.24 -18.92
CA PHE A 29 -15.88 16.44 -17.71
C PHE A 29 -14.59 16.37 -16.86
N LEU A 30 -13.40 16.57 -17.44
CA LEU A 30 -12.13 16.55 -16.69
C LEU A 30 -11.87 17.85 -15.90
N ASN A 31 -12.49 18.97 -16.31
CA ASN A 31 -12.27 20.27 -15.69
C ASN A 31 -13.00 20.50 -14.36
N ASN A 32 -13.91 19.59 -13.97
CA ASN A 32 -14.73 19.72 -12.75
C ASN A 32 -14.46 18.66 -11.68
N ILE A 33 -13.41 17.85 -11.83
CA ILE A 33 -12.98 16.89 -10.81
C ILE A 33 -12.20 17.67 -9.73
N HIS A 34 -12.92 18.29 -8.80
CA HIS A 34 -12.30 18.94 -7.64
C HIS A 34 -11.75 17.89 -6.66
N THR A 35 -10.54 17.42 -6.91
CA THR A 35 -9.75 16.74 -5.89
C THR A 35 -9.18 17.78 -4.92
N SER A 36 -9.41 17.62 -3.62
CA SER A 36 -8.79 18.49 -2.62
C SER A 36 -7.72 17.75 -1.81
N LEU A 37 -6.59 18.43 -1.62
CA LEU A 37 -5.53 18.01 -0.70
C LEU A 37 -5.49 18.99 0.46
N SER A 38 -5.46 18.47 1.67
CA SER A 38 -5.23 19.25 2.88
C SER A 38 -4.05 18.67 3.65
N PHE A 39 -3.29 19.56 4.29
CA PHE A 39 -2.05 19.24 4.98
C PHE A 39 -2.13 19.78 6.40
N GLU A 40 -1.71 18.96 7.35
CA GLU A 40 -1.56 19.35 8.75
C GLU A 40 -0.15 18.98 9.19
N GLU A 41 0.68 19.98 9.49
CA GLU A 41 2.03 19.78 10.01
C GLU A 41 2.01 19.94 11.53
N LEU A 42 2.43 18.89 12.23
CA LEU A 42 2.31 18.79 13.68
C LEU A 42 3.63 19.01 14.39
N GLN A 43 4.75 18.62 13.77
CA GLN A 43 6.08 18.73 14.34
C GLN A 43 7.14 18.93 13.26
N ASN A 44 8.24 19.59 13.63
CA ASN A 44 9.41 19.67 12.78
C ASN A 44 10.06 18.29 12.65
N VAL A 45 10.32 17.91 11.42
CA VAL A 45 10.96 16.63 11.08
C VAL A 45 12.47 16.87 10.89
N PRO A 46 13.34 15.92 11.28
CA PRO A 46 14.76 15.99 10.99
C PRO A 46 15.05 16.19 9.51
N GLU A 47 16.21 16.77 9.24
CA GLU A 47 16.58 17.27 7.91
C GLU A 47 16.72 16.17 6.85
N MET A 48 16.97 14.91 7.26
CA MET A 48 17.16 13.81 6.32
C MET A 48 16.60 12.48 6.84
N ILE A 49 15.74 11.86 6.01
CA ILE A 49 15.11 10.57 6.28
C ILE A 49 15.85 9.44 5.56
N ASN A 50 16.16 8.37 6.29
CA ASN A 50 16.92 7.22 5.79
C ASN A 50 16.03 6.08 5.30
N ASN A 51 14.85 5.89 5.89
CA ASN A 51 13.89 4.88 5.45
C ASN A 51 12.47 5.42 5.55
N VAL A 52 11.65 5.03 4.59
CA VAL A 52 10.22 5.33 4.58
C VAL A 52 9.45 4.02 4.52
N ILE A 53 8.51 3.85 5.42
CA ILE A 53 7.62 2.70 5.50
C ILE A 53 6.21 3.21 5.25
N ILE A 54 5.46 2.55 4.37
CA ILE A 54 4.12 2.98 3.96
C ILE A 54 3.19 1.78 4.11
N GLY A 55 2.23 1.85 5.04
CA GLY A 55 1.11 0.92 5.12
C GLY A 55 -0.08 1.45 4.35
N ILE A 56 -0.66 0.63 3.49
CA ILE A 56 -1.83 0.97 2.68
C ILE A 56 -2.98 0.04 3.05
N GLY A 57 -4.13 0.63 3.36
CA GLY A 57 -5.33 -0.09 3.75
C GLY A 57 -5.30 -0.53 5.21
N ASP A 58 -6.47 -0.89 5.73
CA ASP A 58 -6.69 -1.05 7.17
C ASP A 58 -5.84 -2.17 7.78
N ILE A 59 -5.66 -3.31 7.08
CA ILE A 59 -4.82 -4.42 7.58
C ILE A 59 -3.38 -3.98 7.79
N CYS A 60 -2.78 -3.36 6.77
CA CYS A 60 -1.38 -2.98 6.83
C CYS A 60 -1.17 -1.83 7.82
N CYS A 61 -2.12 -0.88 7.88
CA CYS A 61 -2.10 0.20 8.85
C CYS A 61 -2.25 -0.29 10.29
N GLU A 62 -3.18 -1.20 10.56
CA GLU A 62 -3.37 -1.80 11.90
C GLU A 62 -2.14 -2.60 12.31
N PHE A 63 -1.65 -3.46 11.42
CA PHE A 63 -0.43 -4.23 11.65
C PHE A 63 0.76 -3.33 12.00
N LEU A 64 1.02 -2.31 11.17
CA LEU A 64 2.10 -1.36 11.42
C LEU A 64 1.86 -0.62 12.71
N THR A 65 0.64 -0.13 12.97
CA THR A 65 0.28 0.54 14.23
C THR A 65 0.62 -0.32 15.44
N CYS A 66 0.23 -1.59 15.47
CA CYS A 66 0.53 -2.49 16.59
C CYS A 66 2.03 -2.72 16.79
N HIS A 67 2.78 -2.88 15.71
CA HIS A 67 4.25 -3.02 15.78
C HIS A 67 4.95 -1.71 16.14
N CYS A 68 4.42 -0.60 15.64
CA CYS A 68 5.00 0.73 15.75
C CYS A 68 4.69 1.41 17.10
N GLN A 69 3.53 1.11 17.71
CA GLN A 69 3.17 1.58 19.05
C GLN A 69 4.17 1.14 20.14
N CYS A 70 5.00 0.13 19.86
CA CYS A 70 6.09 -0.29 20.74
C CYS A 70 7.34 0.62 20.63
N ALA A 71 7.45 1.43 19.59
CA ALA A 71 8.46 2.48 19.47
C ALA A 71 7.82 3.83 19.84
N ASN A 72 8.50 4.66 20.63
CA ASN A 72 8.03 6.01 20.98
C ASN A 72 7.92 6.91 19.73
N MET A 73 6.83 6.77 18.98
CA MET A 73 6.61 7.50 17.73
C MET A 73 5.96 8.85 17.98
N SER A 74 6.43 9.88 17.27
CA SER A 74 5.75 11.16 17.24
C SER A 74 4.99 11.35 15.94
N LYS A 75 3.74 11.79 16.02
CA LYS A 75 2.93 12.15 14.85
C LYS A 75 3.45 13.47 14.29
N VAL A 76 3.82 13.51 13.01
CA VAL A 76 4.51 14.67 12.42
C VAL A 76 3.72 15.36 11.30
N LYS A 77 2.92 14.61 10.54
CA LYS A 77 2.17 15.16 9.41
C LYS A 77 0.91 14.37 9.12
N ILE A 78 -0.12 15.04 8.63
CA ILE A 78 -1.32 14.42 8.06
C ILE A 78 -1.55 15.00 6.66
N ILE A 79 -1.88 14.13 5.71
CA ILE A 79 -2.35 14.50 4.38
C ILE A 79 -3.72 13.88 4.20
N LYS A 80 -4.74 14.70 3.93
CA LYS A 80 -6.07 14.21 3.58
C LYS A 80 -6.32 14.51 2.11
N PHE A 81 -6.68 13.48 1.38
CA PHE A 81 -7.07 13.55 -0.02
C PHE A 81 -8.54 13.23 -0.15
N THR A 82 -9.31 14.18 -0.67
CA THR A 82 -10.74 13.99 -0.93
C THR A 82 -10.94 13.88 -2.44
N PRO A 83 -11.04 12.67 -2.99
CA PRO A 83 -11.45 12.48 -4.37
C PRO A 83 -12.94 12.86 -4.53
N PRO A 84 -13.37 13.24 -5.74
CA PRO A 84 -14.79 13.39 -6.00
C PRO A 84 -15.48 12.03 -5.91
N GLU A 85 -16.62 12.00 -5.22
CA GLU A 85 -17.50 10.82 -5.12
C GLU A 85 -16.89 9.58 -4.46
N SER A 86 -15.70 9.68 -3.88
CA SER A 86 -15.07 8.60 -3.11
C SER A 86 -14.71 9.05 -1.69
N PRO A 87 -14.51 8.11 -0.75
CA PRO A 87 -14.18 8.45 0.62
C PRO A 87 -12.82 9.14 0.72
N VAL A 88 -12.67 9.98 1.75
CA VAL A 88 -11.42 10.66 2.07
C VAL A 88 -10.34 9.62 2.37
N VAL A 89 -9.20 9.73 1.67
CA VAL A 89 -7.97 8.99 1.99
C VAL A 89 -7.17 9.83 2.98
N GLU A 90 -6.94 9.30 4.18
CA GLU A 90 -6.13 9.95 5.21
C GLU A 90 -4.79 9.24 5.36
N CYS A 91 -3.71 9.97 5.15
CA CYS A 91 -2.35 9.51 5.33
C CYS A 91 -1.73 10.23 6.52
N THR A 92 -1.32 9.49 7.55
CA THR A 92 -0.64 10.04 8.73
C THR A 92 0.81 9.58 8.77
N ALA A 93 1.73 10.52 8.91
CA ALA A 93 3.15 10.25 9.12
C ALA A 93 3.52 10.26 10.61
N PHE A 94 4.31 9.27 10.97
CA PHE A 94 4.97 9.14 12.26
C PHE A 94 6.49 9.11 12.08
N LEU A 95 7.20 9.81 12.97
CA LEU A 95 8.65 9.76 13.05
C LEU A 95 9.06 8.71 14.10
N CYS A 96 9.92 7.80 13.68
CA CYS A 96 10.53 6.76 14.50
C CYS A 96 12.06 6.92 14.48
N GLU A 97 12.69 6.79 15.65
CA GLU A 97 14.16 6.80 15.83
C GLU A 97 14.89 7.93 15.06
N SER A 98 14.24 9.11 14.97
CA SER A 98 14.75 10.32 14.32
C SER A 98 15.16 10.22 12.84
N SER A 99 14.92 9.10 12.15
CA SER A 99 15.33 8.95 10.73
C SER A 99 14.46 8.00 9.91
N ILE A 100 13.40 7.44 10.51
CA ILE A 100 12.45 6.56 9.85
C ILE A 100 11.08 7.23 9.87
N ILE A 101 10.46 7.35 8.70
CA ILE A 101 9.08 7.79 8.58
C ILE A 101 8.19 6.58 8.36
N VAL A 102 7.12 6.48 9.13
CA VAL A 102 6.05 5.51 8.92
C VAL A 102 4.80 6.27 8.50
N TRP A 103 4.38 6.07 7.26
CA TRP A 103 3.09 6.52 6.74
C TRP A 103 2.04 5.43 6.95
N LEU A 104 0.95 5.79 7.62
CA LEU A 104 -0.27 4.98 7.70
C LEU A 104 -1.32 5.61 6.79
N CYS A 105 -1.65 4.95 5.70
CA CYS A 105 -2.58 5.41 4.69
C CYS A 105 -3.87 4.61 4.76
N HIS A 106 -4.86 5.16 5.46
CA HIS A 106 -6.19 4.56 5.53
C HIS A 106 -6.95 4.84 4.23
N THR A 107 -7.15 3.77 3.46
CA THR A 107 -7.93 3.74 2.22
C THR A 107 -9.09 2.79 2.41
N LYS A 108 -10.31 3.13 1.98
CA LYS A 108 -11.39 2.14 1.94
C LYS A 108 -11.13 1.12 0.83
N GLU A 109 -11.53 -0.13 1.06
CA GLU A 109 -11.06 -1.31 0.32
C GLU A 109 -11.43 -1.33 -1.19
N ASP A 110 -12.35 -0.50 -1.68
CA ASP A 110 -12.95 -0.63 -3.01
C ASP A 110 -12.56 0.40 -4.06
N ASP A 111 -11.72 1.37 -3.74
CA ASP A 111 -11.68 2.54 -4.59
C ASP A 111 -10.63 2.45 -5.71
N ASN A 112 -11.14 2.33 -6.93
CA ASN A 112 -10.49 2.86 -8.14
C ASN A 112 -10.44 4.40 -8.02
N VAL A 113 -9.63 4.90 -7.08
CA VAL A 113 -9.51 6.34 -6.83
C VAL A 113 -8.76 6.99 -7.99
N PHE A 114 -9.43 7.88 -8.70
CA PHE A 114 -8.78 8.77 -9.68
C PHE A 114 -8.03 9.90 -8.95
N GLY A 115 -6.91 10.35 -9.51
CA GLY A 115 -6.17 11.51 -8.97
C GLY A 115 -5.21 11.20 -7.82
N LEU A 116 -4.92 9.91 -7.55
CA LEU A 116 -3.92 9.49 -6.55
C LEU A 116 -2.51 10.03 -6.84
N SER A 117 -2.20 10.42 -8.07
CA SER A 117 -0.92 11.01 -8.46
C SER A 117 -0.54 12.21 -7.58
N ASN A 118 -1.49 13.11 -7.30
CA ASN A 118 -1.23 14.30 -6.46
C ASN A 118 -0.95 13.92 -5.01
N LEU A 119 -1.65 12.92 -4.48
CA LEU A 119 -1.41 12.37 -3.14
C LEU A 119 -0.03 11.70 -3.07
N VAL A 120 0.32 10.86 -4.05
CA VAL A 120 1.61 10.19 -4.13
C VAL A 120 2.76 11.20 -4.22
N GLU A 121 2.63 12.20 -5.08
CA GLU A 121 3.63 13.27 -5.19
C GLU A 121 3.79 13.99 -3.86
N SER A 122 2.69 14.34 -3.21
CA SER A 122 2.69 15.01 -1.90
C SER A 122 3.35 14.16 -0.80
N LEU A 123 3.09 12.85 -0.78
CA LEU A 123 3.72 11.93 0.17
C LEU A 123 5.22 11.83 -0.05
N LEU A 124 5.65 11.65 -1.30
CA LEU A 124 7.06 11.50 -1.67
C LEU A 124 7.85 12.81 -1.57
N SER A 125 7.19 13.97 -1.59
CA SER A 125 7.82 15.29 -1.41
C SER A 125 7.70 15.83 0.01
N SER A 126 7.01 15.12 0.92
CA SER A 126 6.77 15.62 2.28
C SER A 126 8.03 15.76 3.12
N PHE A 127 9.07 14.97 2.81
CA PHE A 127 10.31 14.92 3.56
C PHE A 127 11.51 14.83 2.63
N SER A 128 12.61 15.47 3.03
CA SER A 128 13.91 15.29 2.39
C SER A 128 14.44 13.89 2.71
N VAL A 129 14.69 13.10 1.67
CA VAL A 129 15.19 11.72 1.79
C VAL A 129 16.65 11.65 1.38
N ASN A 130 17.42 10.79 2.06
CA ASN A 130 18.79 10.47 1.68
C ASN A 130 18.81 9.82 0.26
N GLU A 131 19.89 9.98 -0.49
CA GLU A 131 20.12 9.26 -1.75
C GLU A 131 20.07 7.74 -1.58
N HIS A 132 20.46 7.26 -0.40
CA HIS A 132 20.37 5.87 0.01
C HIS A 132 19.09 5.55 0.78
N CYS A 133 18.04 6.36 0.65
CA CYS A 133 16.74 6.04 1.25
C CYS A 133 16.11 4.83 0.58
N ALA A 134 15.47 3.97 1.37
CA ALA A 134 14.61 2.90 0.88
C ALA A 134 13.16 3.11 1.30
N PHE A 135 12.26 2.81 0.37
CA PHE A 135 10.82 2.84 0.55
C PHE A 135 10.30 1.40 0.66
N TYR A 136 9.65 1.08 1.78
CA TYR A 136 9.01 -0.21 2.01
C TYR A 136 7.50 0.00 2.05
N ILE A 137 6.79 -0.54 1.07
CA ILE A 137 5.34 -0.36 0.90
C ILE A 137 4.65 -1.67 1.26
N PHE A 138 3.67 -1.63 2.14
CA PHE A 138 2.85 -2.77 2.54
C PHE A 138 1.42 -2.54 2.06
N SER A 139 0.92 -3.47 1.27
CA SER A 139 -0.46 -3.47 0.78
C SER A 139 -1.05 -4.87 0.94
N SER A 140 -2.37 -4.96 0.98
CA SER A 140 -3.09 -6.23 1.03
C SER A 140 -3.98 -6.38 -0.20
N GLU A 141 -4.09 -7.61 -0.71
CA GLU A 141 -4.98 -7.97 -1.82
C GLU A 141 -5.88 -9.12 -1.37
N TYR A 142 -7.19 -8.90 -1.43
CA TYR A 142 -8.18 -9.90 -1.07
C TYR A 142 -8.43 -10.85 -2.24
N SER A 143 -8.10 -12.13 -2.06
CA SER A 143 -8.04 -13.15 -3.12
C SER A 143 -9.38 -13.44 -3.82
N HIS A 144 -10.51 -12.97 -3.29
CA HIS A 144 -11.84 -13.19 -3.90
C HIS A 144 -12.13 -12.30 -5.12
N ARG A 145 -11.25 -11.37 -5.49
CA ARG A 145 -11.40 -10.56 -6.73
C ARG A 145 -11.24 -11.37 -8.04
N SER A 146 -10.98 -12.67 -7.96
CA SER A 146 -11.22 -13.61 -9.05
C SER A 146 -12.70 -13.60 -9.43
N GLN A 147 -13.03 -13.09 -10.62
CA GLN A 147 -14.39 -13.04 -11.19
C GLN A 147 -15.06 -14.42 -11.38
N PHE A 148 -14.39 -15.52 -11.01
CA PHE A 148 -14.90 -16.88 -11.07
C PHE A 148 -14.92 -17.53 -9.67
N PRO A 149 -16.07 -17.51 -8.96
CA PRO A 149 -16.23 -18.10 -7.63
C PRO A 149 -15.96 -19.61 -7.58
N SER A 150 -16.05 -20.30 -8.72
CA SER A 150 -15.76 -21.73 -8.86
C SER A 150 -14.27 -22.07 -9.01
N PHE A 151 -13.39 -21.07 -9.14
CA PHE A 151 -11.96 -21.25 -9.41
C PHE A 151 -11.01 -20.54 -8.44
N ALA A 152 -11.51 -19.87 -7.39
CA ALA A 152 -10.64 -19.36 -6.33
C ALA A 152 -10.35 -20.49 -5.32
N PRO A 153 -9.21 -21.19 -5.38
CA PRO A 153 -8.87 -22.13 -4.34
C PRO A 153 -8.79 -21.38 -3.01
N LYS A 154 -9.47 -21.89 -1.97
CA LYS A 154 -9.26 -21.40 -0.60
C LYS A 154 -7.77 -21.42 -0.30
N LEU A 155 -7.24 -20.29 0.12
CA LEU A 155 -5.85 -20.19 0.52
C LEU A 155 -5.62 -21.09 1.74
N ARG A 156 -4.54 -21.85 1.71
CA ARG A 156 -4.14 -22.68 2.87
C ARG A 156 -3.62 -21.83 4.01
N SER A 157 -3.02 -20.68 3.69
CA SER A 157 -2.50 -19.69 4.62
C SER A 157 -2.36 -18.33 3.92
N PRO A 158 -2.44 -17.20 4.64
CA PRO A 158 -2.01 -15.91 4.11
C PRO A 158 -0.54 -15.97 3.73
N PHE A 159 -0.13 -15.24 2.70
CA PHE A 159 1.26 -15.20 2.27
C PHE A 159 1.61 -13.85 1.66
N VAL A 160 2.90 -13.53 1.68
CA VAL A 160 3.43 -12.28 1.09
C VAL A 160 4.16 -12.60 -0.21
N ARG A 161 4.00 -11.70 -1.19
CA ARG A 161 4.86 -11.60 -2.37
C ARG A 161 5.44 -10.19 -2.45
N LYS A 162 6.56 -10.05 -3.12
CA LYS A 162 7.17 -8.74 -3.33
C LYS A 162 7.33 -8.36 -4.80
N LEU A 163 7.27 -7.06 -5.06
CA LEU A 163 7.79 -6.41 -6.26
C LEU A 163 8.75 -5.31 -5.81
N HIS A 164 9.74 -4.98 -6.61
CA HIS A 164 10.67 -3.92 -6.26
C HIS A 164 11.20 -3.19 -7.47
N THR A 165 11.72 -1.99 -7.24
CA THR A 165 12.44 -1.22 -8.27
C THR A 165 13.82 -1.84 -8.52
N SER A 166 14.42 -1.57 -9.67
CA SER A 166 15.78 -2.06 -10.00
C SER A 166 16.84 -1.57 -9.01
N ARG A 167 16.67 -0.37 -8.45
CA ARG A 167 17.54 0.19 -7.39
C ARG A 167 17.47 -0.60 -6.08
N PHE A 168 16.37 -1.31 -5.84
CA PHE A 168 16.22 -2.14 -4.65
C PHE A 168 16.90 -3.51 -4.79
N GLU A 169 17.05 -4.05 -6.01
CA GLU A 169 17.81 -5.30 -6.25
C GLU A 169 19.25 -5.24 -5.73
N CYS A 170 19.83 -4.04 -5.69
CA CYS A 170 21.15 -3.81 -5.11
C CYS A 170 21.19 -4.00 -3.57
N ARG A 171 20.07 -4.29 -2.91
CA ARG A 171 19.97 -4.51 -1.46
C ARG A 171 19.73 -5.98 -1.15
N HIS A 172 20.57 -6.57 -0.30
CA HIS A 172 20.45 -7.96 0.16
C HIS A 172 19.32 -8.21 1.17
N VAL A 173 18.33 -7.31 1.25
CA VAL A 173 17.23 -7.41 2.22
C VAL A 173 16.18 -8.38 1.65
N ASP A 174 15.75 -9.32 2.49
CA ASP A 174 14.61 -10.22 2.25
C ASP A 174 14.69 -11.18 1.05
N GLN A 175 15.81 -11.89 0.90
CA GLN A 175 15.95 -12.94 -0.13
C GLN A 175 14.92 -14.08 0.00
N ASN A 176 14.33 -14.26 1.19
CA ASN A 176 13.41 -15.35 1.49
C ASN A 176 11.97 -15.07 1.08
N ILE A 177 11.62 -13.83 0.70
CA ILE A 177 10.27 -13.48 0.26
C ILE A 177 10.18 -13.64 -1.26
N PRO A 178 9.30 -14.52 -1.78
CA PRO A 178 9.19 -14.74 -3.21
C PRO A 178 8.69 -13.52 -3.98
N MET A 179 9.22 -13.34 -5.19
CA MET A 179 8.72 -12.32 -6.13
C MET A 179 7.30 -12.64 -6.58
N LEU A 180 6.51 -11.60 -6.89
CA LEU A 180 5.22 -11.77 -7.52
C LEU A 180 5.39 -12.33 -8.94
N GLU A 181 4.63 -13.37 -9.27
CA GLU A 181 4.72 -14.09 -10.54
C GLU A 181 4.35 -13.20 -11.73
N GLN A 182 5.13 -13.25 -12.81
CA GLN A 182 4.89 -12.48 -14.03
C GLN A 182 4.12 -13.33 -15.06
N PRO A 183 3.22 -12.74 -15.86
CA PRO A 183 2.87 -11.32 -15.91
C PRO A 183 1.91 -10.92 -14.78
N ASN A 184 2.17 -9.79 -14.13
CA ASN A 184 1.23 -9.17 -13.19
C ASN A 184 1.02 -7.70 -13.54
N VAL A 185 -0.15 -7.19 -13.15
CA VAL A 185 -0.47 -5.76 -13.21
C VAL A 185 -0.82 -5.35 -11.79
N ILE A 186 -0.13 -4.33 -11.29
CA ILE A 186 -0.49 -3.67 -10.03
C ILE A 186 -1.07 -2.30 -10.37
N SER A 187 -2.28 -2.06 -9.89
CA SER A 187 -3.00 -0.81 -10.03
C SER A 187 -3.29 -0.18 -8.66
N GLY A 188 -4.00 0.94 -8.67
CA GLY A 188 -4.37 1.66 -7.45
C GLY A 188 -3.17 2.33 -6.79
N PHE A 189 -3.32 2.59 -5.50
CA PHE A 189 -2.40 3.46 -4.76
C PHE A 189 -0.99 2.87 -4.59
N ALA A 190 -0.88 1.57 -4.30
CA ALA A 190 0.40 0.87 -4.23
C ALA A 190 1.11 0.86 -5.60
N GLY A 191 0.36 0.68 -6.69
CA GLY A 191 0.87 0.71 -8.06
C GLY A 191 1.40 2.09 -8.47
N GLU A 192 0.65 3.16 -8.19
CA GLU A 192 1.10 4.54 -8.45
C GLU A 192 2.35 4.89 -7.64
N LEU A 193 2.41 4.50 -6.35
CA LEU A 193 3.61 4.69 -5.51
C LEU A 193 4.83 3.99 -6.12
N LEU A 194 4.72 2.70 -6.43
CA LEU A 194 5.85 1.93 -6.97
C LEU A 194 6.30 2.46 -8.33
N SER A 195 5.34 2.86 -9.18
CA SER A 195 5.61 3.49 -10.49
C SER A 195 6.37 4.80 -10.32
N ARG A 196 5.95 5.65 -9.36
CA ARG A 196 6.58 6.94 -9.11
C ARG A 196 7.97 6.82 -8.49
N LEU A 197 8.17 5.86 -7.60
CA LEU A 197 9.50 5.52 -7.07
C LEU A 197 10.44 5.02 -8.17
N THR A 198 9.92 4.23 -9.12
CA THR A 198 10.69 3.78 -10.30
C THR A 198 11.11 4.97 -11.15
N TYR A 199 10.17 5.88 -11.46
CA TYR A 199 10.44 7.10 -12.23
C TYR A 199 11.50 8.00 -11.55
N ARG A 200 11.38 8.20 -10.24
CA ARG A 200 12.34 8.99 -9.43
C ARG A 200 13.64 8.24 -9.10
N ARG A 201 13.82 7.00 -9.58
CA ARG A 201 14.99 6.14 -9.34
C ARG A 201 15.30 5.91 -7.86
N TYR A 202 14.27 5.83 -7.04
CA TYR A 202 14.39 5.45 -5.63
C TYR A 202 14.40 3.92 -5.47
N ALA A 203 15.06 3.44 -4.40
CA ALA A 203 14.96 2.05 -3.99
C ALA A 203 13.60 1.85 -3.32
N GLY A 204 12.72 1.04 -3.93
CA GLY A 204 11.39 0.77 -3.43
C GLY A 204 11.07 -0.71 -3.48
N CYS A 205 10.43 -1.25 -2.45
CA CYS A 205 9.91 -2.61 -2.41
C CYS A 205 8.46 -2.59 -1.92
N LEU A 206 7.57 -3.18 -2.71
CA LEU A 206 6.17 -3.39 -2.41
C LEU A 206 5.97 -4.83 -1.95
N TYR A 207 5.49 -5.01 -0.72
CA TYR A 207 5.05 -6.26 -0.14
C TYR A 207 3.52 -6.34 -0.22
N ILE A 208 3.03 -7.43 -0.78
CA ILE A 208 1.62 -7.66 -1.05
C ILE A 208 1.20 -8.87 -0.25
N LEU A 209 0.36 -8.64 0.75
CA LEU A 209 -0.29 -9.70 1.51
C LEU A 209 -1.49 -10.23 0.74
N PHE A 210 -1.48 -11.52 0.43
CA PHE A 210 -2.65 -12.22 -0.09
C PHE A 210 -3.36 -12.98 1.03
N TYR A 211 -4.67 -12.77 1.15
CA TYR A 211 -5.54 -13.42 2.13
C TYR A 211 -6.95 -13.62 1.56
N ASP A 212 -7.78 -14.42 2.23
CA ASP A 212 -9.16 -14.69 1.83
C ASP A 212 -10.11 -14.73 3.04
N ALA A 213 -11.40 -15.01 2.78
CA ALA A 213 -12.46 -15.03 3.78
C ALA A 213 -12.20 -15.99 4.96
N SER A 214 -11.33 -16.98 4.77
CA SER A 214 -10.98 -17.98 5.78
C SER A 214 -10.08 -17.39 6.88
N PHE A 215 -9.54 -16.18 6.66
CA PHE A 215 -8.65 -15.48 7.58
C PHE A 215 -9.26 -14.12 7.93
N PRO A 216 -10.02 -14.01 9.04
CA PRO A 216 -10.52 -12.71 9.50
C PRO A 216 -9.34 -11.78 9.84
N LEU A 217 -9.56 -10.47 9.74
CA LEU A 217 -8.53 -9.41 9.93
C LEU A 217 -7.76 -9.54 11.26
N SER A 218 -8.40 -10.06 12.30
CA SER A 218 -7.82 -10.33 13.62
C SER A 218 -7.00 -11.63 13.72
N ASN A 219 -6.76 -12.32 12.60
CA ASN A 219 -6.08 -13.61 12.61
C ASN A 219 -4.57 -13.44 12.76
N ALA A 220 -4.01 -14.03 13.82
CA ALA A 220 -2.57 -14.10 14.06
C ALA A 220 -1.77 -14.62 12.85
N ALA A 221 -2.38 -15.42 11.96
CA ALA A 221 -1.75 -15.89 10.74
C ALA A 221 -1.46 -14.76 9.73
N ILE A 222 -2.35 -13.77 9.62
CA ILE A 222 -2.14 -12.60 8.74
C ILE A 222 -0.96 -11.77 9.26
N PHE A 223 -0.95 -11.51 10.56
CA PHE A 223 0.06 -10.70 11.21
C PHE A 223 1.40 -11.42 11.25
N SER A 224 1.41 -12.75 11.40
CA SER A 224 2.62 -13.55 11.28
C SER A 224 3.22 -13.46 9.87
N ALA A 225 2.39 -13.52 8.82
CA ALA A 225 2.87 -13.43 7.44
C ALA A 225 3.54 -12.08 7.12
N ILE A 226 2.92 -10.96 7.51
CA ILE A 226 3.51 -9.62 7.34
C ILE A 226 4.68 -9.39 8.32
N GLY A 227 4.57 -9.90 9.55
CA GLY A 227 5.56 -9.72 10.62
C GLY A 227 6.97 -10.13 10.24
N HIS A 228 7.11 -11.25 9.53
CA HIS A 228 8.41 -11.69 9.02
C HIS A 228 9.07 -10.67 8.08
N CYS A 229 8.29 -9.86 7.38
CA CYS A 229 8.78 -8.84 6.44
C CYS A 229 9.19 -7.55 7.15
N VAL A 230 8.55 -7.21 8.27
CA VAL A 230 8.82 -5.95 8.99
C VAL A 230 10.01 -6.06 9.94
N ILE A 231 10.19 -7.22 10.59
CA ILE A 231 11.31 -7.46 11.52
C ILE A 231 12.66 -7.46 10.78
N SER A 232 12.68 -7.80 9.50
CA SER A 232 13.89 -7.80 8.69
C SER A 232 14.30 -6.40 8.18
N LEU A 233 13.43 -5.38 8.34
CA LEU A 233 13.71 -4.04 7.85
C LEU A 233 14.81 -3.33 8.66
N PRO A 234 15.67 -2.53 7.99
CA PRO A 234 16.68 -1.73 8.67
C PRO A 234 16.04 -0.75 9.66
N GLY A 235 16.51 -0.73 10.90
CA GLY A 235 16.02 0.17 11.94
C GLY A 235 14.74 -0.28 12.66
N LEU A 236 14.14 -1.42 12.28
CA LEU A 236 13.00 -2.01 13.01
C LEU A 236 13.34 -3.35 13.70
N LYS A 237 14.61 -3.76 13.69
CA LYS A 237 15.08 -5.04 14.27
C LYS A 237 14.82 -5.20 15.76
N HIS A 238 14.57 -4.10 16.48
CA HIS A 238 14.28 -4.11 17.91
C HIS A 238 12.77 -4.24 18.23
N LEU A 239 11.91 -4.19 17.22
CA LEU A 239 10.47 -4.37 17.40
C LEU A 239 10.16 -5.86 17.51
N GLN A 240 9.89 -6.33 18.73
CA GLN A 240 9.29 -7.65 18.91
C GLN A 240 7.91 -7.65 18.25
N PRO A 241 7.53 -8.76 17.58
CA PRO A 241 6.16 -8.91 17.16
C PRO A 241 5.25 -8.79 18.39
N PRO A 242 4.15 -8.03 18.30
CA PRO A 242 3.20 -7.91 19.38
C PRO A 242 2.75 -9.32 19.78
N ASP A 243 2.78 -9.60 21.08
CA ASP A 243 2.36 -10.89 21.64
C ASP A 243 0.95 -11.22 21.14
N SER A 244 0.78 -12.38 20.50
CA SER A 244 -0.50 -12.83 19.92
C SER A 244 -1.64 -12.87 20.94
N SER A 245 -1.33 -12.84 22.25
CA SER A 245 -2.27 -12.81 23.37
C SER A 245 -2.94 -11.45 23.60
N ARG A 246 -2.32 -10.32 23.20
CA ARG A 246 -2.91 -8.98 23.36
C ARG A 246 -3.97 -8.64 22.31
N PHE A 247 -4.02 -9.39 21.20
CA PHE A 247 -4.94 -9.18 20.08
C PHE A 247 -6.39 -9.59 20.37
N LEU A 248 -6.61 -10.48 21.33
CA LEU A 248 -7.96 -10.93 21.71
C LEU A 248 -8.75 -9.88 22.51
N GLU A 249 -8.07 -8.90 23.11
CA GLU A 249 -8.71 -7.88 23.95
C GLU A 249 -9.06 -6.60 23.18
N SER A 250 -8.23 -6.15 22.24
CA SER A 250 -8.52 -4.94 21.43
C SER A 250 -9.60 -5.17 20.36
N GLY A 251 -9.66 -6.36 19.76
CA GLY A 251 -10.66 -6.71 18.75
C GLY A 251 -12.09 -6.87 19.29
N ARG A 252 -12.26 -7.02 20.61
CA ARG A 252 -13.59 -7.06 21.27
C ARG A 252 -14.12 -5.69 21.66
N ALA A 253 -13.24 -4.69 21.85
CA ALA A 253 -13.66 -3.37 22.31
C ALA A 253 -14.26 -2.48 21.20
N ASN A 254 -13.92 -2.74 19.92
CA ASN A 254 -14.32 -1.87 18.80
C ASN A 254 -15.45 -2.41 17.90
N MET A 255 -16.01 -3.58 18.20
CA MET A 255 -17.19 -4.10 17.48
C MET A 255 -18.52 -3.94 18.23
N SER A 256 -18.50 -3.36 19.44
CA SER A 256 -19.70 -3.00 20.19
C SER A 256 -19.81 -1.48 20.32
N HIS A 257 -20.24 -0.81 19.26
CA HIS A 257 -21.29 0.21 19.30
C HIS A 257 -21.40 0.87 17.93
N GLY A 258 -22.25 0.27 17.09
CA GLY A 258 -23.02 1.06 16.16
C GLY A 258 -23.88 2.03 16.95
N GLN A 259 -23.66 3.32 16.75
CA GLN A 259 -24.69 4.33 16.90
C GLN A 259 -24.52 5.36 15.78
N LEU A 260 -25.34 5.17 14.75
CA LEU A 260 -25.75 6.25 13.88
C LEU A 260 -26.32 7.37 14.74
N TYR A 261 -25.84 8.59 14.53
CA TYR A 261 -26.65 9.78 14.78
C TYR A 261 -26.85 10.49 13.44
N ILE A 262 -28.14 10.67 13.14
CA ILE A 262 -28.70 11.55 12.11
C ILE A 262 -28.28 12.99 12.41
#